data_AF-A0A2J4XYS6-F1
#
_entry.id   AF-A0A2J4XYS6-F1
#
_cell.length_a   1.000
_cell.length_b   1.000
_cell.length_c   1.000
_cell.angle_alpha   90.00
_cell.angle_beta   90.00
_cell.angle_gamma   90.00
#
_symmetry.space_group_name_H-M   'P 1'
#
loop_
_entity.id
_entity.type
_entity.pdbx_description
1 polymer ?
#
loop_
_entity_poly.entity_id
_entity_poly.type
_entity_poly.pdbx_seq_one_letter_code
_entity_poly.pdbx_strand_id
1 'polypeptide(L)'
;AKPKPRFTVGIYDDVTNLSLPLVENTLPSEAKLEALFYGLGSDGSVSATKNNIKIIGNSTPWFSQGYFVYDSKKAGGLTVSHLRVSEKPIRSSYLISQADFVGCHQLQFIDKYQMVERLKPGGIFLLNTPYGAEEVWSRLPQEVQATLNQKKARFYIVNAAKIARECSLGARINTVMQMAFFHLTQILPGDSALAELQGAIAKSYSSKGQELVERNWQALALARESLAEVPLQQVDANSPNRPPVVSDAAPDFVKTVTAAMLAGLGDALPVSALPP
;
A
#
# COMPACT_ATOMS: atom_id res chain seq x y z
N ALA A 1 -32.41 -25.19 -8.59
CA ALA A 1 -32.19 -23.85 -7.98
C ALA A 1 -33.31 -22.91 -8.42
N LYS A 2 -33.75 -21.96 -7.58
CA LYS A 2 -34.73 -20.92 -7.92
C LYS A 2 -34.02 -19.56 -7.93
N PRO A 3 -33.59 -19.04 -9.09
CA PRO A 3 -32.86 -17.77 -9.17
C PRO A 3 -33.70 -16.60 -8.65
N LYS A 4 -33.09 -15.64 -7.94
CA LYS A 4 -33.78 -14.40 -7.55
C LYS A 4 -34.05 -13.57 -8.81
N PRO A 5 -35.30 -13.18 -9.11
CA PRO A 5 -35.62 -12.39 -10.32
C PRO A 5 -35.16 -10.93 -10.21
N ARG A 6 -35.05 -10.42 -8.98
CA ARG A 6 -34.50 -9.11 -8.64
C ARG A 6 -33.50 -9.32 -7.51
N PHE A 7 -32.30 -8.78 -7.64
CA PHE A 7 -31.24 -8.94 -6.66
C PHE A 7 -30.27 -7.76 -6.71
N THR A 8 -29.48 -7.63 -5.65
CA THR A 8 -28.34 -6.71 -5.57
C THR A 8 -27.04 -7.52 -5.43
N VAL A 9 -25.93 -6.91 -5.85
CA VAL A 9 -24.58 -7.51 -5.77
C VAL A 9 -23.62 -6.46 -5.21
N GLY A 10 -22.69 -6.90 -4.36
CA GLY A 10 -21.67 -6.02 -3.76
C GLY A 10 -22.09 -5.32 -2.47
N ILE A 11 -23.28 -5.61 -1.93
CA ILE A 11 -23.75 -5.09 -0.63
C ILE A 11 -24.33 -6.21 0.22
N TYR A 12 -24.43 -5.98 1.54
CA TYR A 12 -25.16 -6.83 2.48
C TYR A 12 -26.54 -6.22 2.75
N ASP A 13 -27.56 -6.70 2.03
CA ASP A 13 -28.93 -6.23 2.19
C ASP A 13 -29.70 -7.16 3.14
N ASP A 14 -29.64 -6.83 4.43
CA ASP A 14 -30.34 -7.50 5.52
C ASP A 14 -31.75 -6.93 5.77
N VAL A 15 -32.17 -5.91 5.00
CA VAL A 15 -33.50 -5.29 5.11
C VAL A 15 -34.46 -5.92 4.11
N THR A 16 -34.14 -5.88 2.81
CA THR A 16 -34.99 -6.44 1.75
C THR A 16 -34.58 -7.83 1.31
N ASN A 17 -33.44 -8.34 1.82
CA ASN A 17 -32.91 -9.67 1.53
C ASN A 17 -32.72 -9.93 0.02
N LEU A 18 -32.43 -8.89 -0.76
CA LEU A 18 -32.21 -8.97 -2.20
C LEU A 18 -30.76 -9.27 -2.56
N SER A 19 -29.80 -9.04 -1.66
CA SER A 19 -28.38 -9.30 -1.96
C SER A 19 -28.12 -10.77 -2.26
N LEU A 20 -27.26 -11.02 -3.24
CA LEU A 20 -26.66 -12.32 -3.46
C LEU A 20 -25.49 -12.52 -2.48
N PRO A 21 -25.26 -13.74 -1.98
CA PRO A 21 -24.11 -14.02 -1.13
C PRO A 21 -22.81 -13.76 -1.91
N LEU A 22 -21.86 -13.11 -1.25
CA LEU A 22 -20.52 -12.93 -1.81
C LEU A 22 -19.83 -14.29 -1.80
N VAL A 23 -19.53 -14.82 -2.99
CA VAL A 23 -18.71 -16.02 -3.14
C VAL A 23 -17.24 -15.64 -3.20
N GLU A 24 -16.38 -16.51 -2.69
CA GLU A 24 -14.94 -16.32 -2.81
C GLU A 24 -14.55 -16.20 -4.30
N ASN A 25 -13.71 -15.22 -4.63
CA ASN A 25 -13.24 -15.06 -6.00
C ASN A 25 -12.22 -16.15 -6.32
N THR A 26 -12.65 -17.15 -7.09
CA THR A 26 -11.80 -18.27 -7.53
C THR A 26 -11.06 -17.99 -8.83
N LEU A 27 -11.17 -16.77 -9.40
CA LEU A 27 -10.45 -16.45 -10.63
C LEU A 27 -8.94 -16.39 -10.34
N PRO A 28 -8.11 -17.15 -11.08
CA PRO A 28 -6.67 -17.11 -10.89
C PRO A 28 -6.13 -15.72 -11.25
N SER A 29 -5.28 -15.17 -10.39
CA SER A 29 -4.51 -13.97 -10.76
C SER A 29 -3.49 -14.35 -11.83
N GLU A 30 -3.65 -13.80 -13.04
CA GLU A 30 -2.65 -13.89 -14.12
C GLU A 30 -1.61 -12.76 -14.05
N ALA A 31 -1.66 -11.91 -13.03
CA ALA A 31 -0.69 -10.85 -12.85
C ALA A 31 0.66 -11.42 -12.40
N LYS A 32 1.73 -10.93 -13.02
CA LYS A 32 3.11 -11.18 -12.62
C LYS A 32 3.45 -10.50 -11.29
N LEU A 33 2.84 -9.33 -11.07
CA LEU A 33 2.98 -8.56 -9.84
C LEU A 33 1.68 -7.78 -9.58
N GLU A 34 1.18 -7.86 -8.36
CA GLU A 34 0.17 -6.96 -7.82
C GLU A 34 0.74 -6.21 -6.61
N ALA A 35 0.74 -4.88 -6.66
CA ALA A 35 1.32 -4.05 -5.62
C ALA A 35 0.33 -2.99 -5.12
N LEU A 36 0.34 -2.78 -3.81
CA LEU A 36 -0.43 -1.75 -3.12
C LEU A 36 0.51 -0.75 -2.46
N PHE A 37 0.22 0.54 -2.61
CA PHE A 37 0.98 1.61 -1.95
C PHE A 37 0.03 2.48 -1.14
N TYR A 38 0.23 2.51 0.18
CA TYR A 38 -0.51 3.32 1.13
C TYR A 38 0.29 4.59 1.41
N GLY A 39 -0.16 5.71 0.84
CA GLY A 39 0.48 7.01 0.94
C GLY A 39 -0.44 8.09 1.47
N LEU A 40 0.13 9.22 1.86
CA LEU A 40 -0.60 10.42 2.27
C LEU A 40 -0.89 11.32 1.07
N GLY A 41 -2.06 11.94 1.04
CA GLY A 41 -2.34 13.04 0.13
C GLY A 41 -1.24 14.11 0.24
N SER A 42 -0.56 14.35 -0.89
CA SER A 42 0.57 15.29 -1.05
C SER A 42 1.97 14.78 -0.70
N ASP A 43 2.18 13.50 -0.37
CA ASP A 43 3.54 12.95 -0.12
C ASP A 43 4.27 12.46 -1.39
N GLY A 44 3.60 12.48 -2.54
CA GLY A 44 4.14 12.09 -3.84
C GLY A 44 4.01 10.60 -4.18
N SER A 45 3.39 9.78 -3.34
CA SER A 45 3.22 8.32 -3.54
C SER A 45 2.48 7.96 -4.83
N VAL A 46 1.37 8.66 -5.10
CA VAL A 46 0.58 8.47 -6.33
C VAL A 46 1.41 8.81 -7.56
N SER A 47 2.15 9.92 -7.54
CA SER A 47 3.00 10.35 -8.65
C SER A 47 4.15 9.38 -8.89
N ALA A 48 4.77 8.88 -7.83
CA ALA A 48 5.80 7.84 -7.92
C ALA A 48 5.24 6.54 -8.50
N THR A 49 4.04 6.12 -8.09
CA THR A 49 3.40 4.92 -8.64
C THR A 49 3.03 5.08 -10.11
N LYS A 50 2.56 6.26 -10.53
CA LYS A 50 2.38 6.59 -11.96
C LYS A 50 3.70 6.51 -12.72
N ASN A 51 4.80 6.93 -12.11
CA ASN A 51 6.13 6.82 -12.71
C ASN A 51 6.59 5.35 -12.79
N ASN A 52 6.31 4.52 -11.78
CA ASN A 52 6.57 3.07 -11.81
C ASN A 52 5.89 2.41 -13.01
N ILE A 53 4.61 2.73 -13.25
CA ILE A 53 3.86 2.21 -14.41
C ILE A 53 4.54 2.57 -15.72
N LYS A 54 4.99 3.83 -15.85
CA LYS A 54 5.68 4.30 -17.07
C LYS A 54 7.02 3.61 -17.26
N ILE A 55 7.81 3.48 -16.21
CA ILE A 55 9.12 2.81 -16.26
C ILE A 55 8.91 1.34 -16.65
N ILE A 56 8.05 0.61 -15.96
CA ILE A 56 7.80 -0.82 -16.25
C ILE A 56 7.24 -0.99 -17.66
N GLY A 57 6.26 -0.20 -18.06
CA GLY A 57 5.63 -0.30 -19.38
C GLY A 57 6.54 0.13 -20.55
N ASN A 58 7.54 0.99 -20.32
CA ASN A 58 8.48 1.40 -21.35
C ASN A 58 9.73 0.52 -21.42
N SER A 59 10.12 -0.10 -20.30
CA SER A 59 11.35 -0.89 -20.19
C SER A 59 11.12 -2.41 -20.28
N THR A 60 9.85 -2.85 -20.37
CA THR A 60 9.49 -4.27 -20.47
C THR A 60 8.40 -4.48 -21.52
N PRO A 61 8.24 -5.70 -22.07
CA PRO A 61 7.12 -6.02 -22.97
C PRO A 61 5.79 -6.23 -22.22
N TRP A 62 5.74 -5.97 -20.92
CA TRP A 62 4.59 -6.31 -20.07
C TRP A 62 3.54 -5.21 -20.04
N PHE A 63 2.29 -5.63 -19.84
CA PHE A 63 1.18 -4.72 -19.59
C PHE A 63 1.26 -4.20 -18.16
N SER A 64 1.10 -2.90 -18.00
CA SER A 64 1.06 -2.24 -16.69
C SER A 64 -0.29 -1.52 -16.51
N GLN A 65 -0.94 -1.72 -15.36
CA GLN A 65 -2.21 -1.09 -15.00
C GLN A 65 -2.06 -0.33 -13.68
N GLY A 66 -2.63 0.87 -13.61
CA GLY A 66 -2.72 1.67 -12.39
C GLY A 66 -4.15 2.10 -12.09
N TYR A 67 -4.57 1.97 -10.83
CA TYR A 67 -5.79 2.58 -10.31
C TYR A 67 -5.48 3.26 -8.97
N PHE A 68 -6.07 4.43 -8.71
CA PHE A 68 -5.71 5.26 -7.57
C PHE A 68 -6.97 5.64 -6.80
N VAL A 69 -7.05 5.16 -5.55
CA VAL A 69 -8.12 5.52 -4.62
C VAL A 69 -7.64 6.72 -3.80
N TYR A 70 -8.46 7.77 -3.76
CA TYR A 70 -8.20 8.97 -2.98
C TYR A 70 -9.26 9.11 -1.89
N ASP A 71 -8.87 9.67 -0.76
CA ASP A 71 -9.81 10.15 0.24
C ASP A 71 -10.62 11.34 -0.32
N SER A 72 -11.83 11.53 0.23
CA SER A 72 -12.65 12.72 0.06
C SER A 72 -11.98 14.00 0.59
N LYS A 73 -11.06 13.86 1.54
CA LYS A 73 -10.31 14.99 2.12
C LYS A 73 -9.33 15.59 1.12
N LYS A 74 -9.38 16.91 0.96
CA LYS A 74 -8.53 17.67 0.02
C LYS A 74 -7.02 17.52 0.28
N ALA A 75 -6.61 17.32 1.53
CA ALA A 75 -5.21 17.15 1.92
C ALA A 75 -5.09 16.25 3.14
N GLY A 76 -3.96 15.54 3.28
CA GLY A 76 -3.68 14.69 4.45
C GLY A 76 -4.55 13.43 4.57
N GLY A 77 -5.36 13.13 3.55
CA GLY A 77 -6.13 11.88 3.49
C GLY A 77 -5.30 10.69 3.03
N LEU A 78 -5.85 9.49 3.20
CA LEU A 78 -5.25 8.26 2.67
C LEU A 78 -5.30 8.26 1.13
N THR A 79 -4.25 7.74 0.52
CA THR A 79 -4.26 7.33 -0.88
C THR A 79 -3.82 5.88 -0.97
N VAL A 80 -4.54 5.08 -1.77
CA VAL A 80 -4.15 3.69 -2.06
C VAL A 80 -3.95 3.55 -3.56
N SER A 81 -2.71 3.29 -3.95
CA SER A 81 -2.35 3.06 -5.35
C SER A 81 -2.30 1.56 -5.63
N HIS A 82 -3.07 1.12 -6.62
CA HIS A 82 -3.12 -0.25 -7.11
C HIS A 82 -2.32 -0.36 -8.40
N LEU A 83 -1.29 -1.19 -8.39
CA LEU A 83 -0.43 -1.46 -9.54
C LEU A 83 -0.51 -2.94 -9.91
N ARG A 84 -0.79 -3.23 -11.18
CA ARG A 84 -0.65 -4.58 -11.73
C ARG A 84 0.34 -4.59 -12.88
N VAL A 85 1.14 -5.64 -12.97
CA VAL A 85 2.01 -5.95 -14.10
C VAL A 85 1.69 -7.36 -14.57
N SER A 86 1.55 -7.58 -15.88
CA SER A 86 1.26 -8.89 -16.45
C SER A 86 1.87 -9.06 -17.82
N GLU A 87 2.24 -10.29 -18.16
CA GLU A 87 2.68 -10.68 -19.51
C GLU A 87 1.50 -10.70 -20.50
N LYS A 88 0.26 -10.76 -20.00
CA LYS A 88 -0.97 -10.74 -20.78
C LYS A 88 -1.74 -9.42 -20.59
N PRO A 89 -2.64 -9.05 -21.51
CA PRO A 89 -3.51 -7.88 -21.33
C PRO A 89 -4.30 -7.94 -20.02
N ILE A 90 -4.20 -6.88 -19.21
CA ILE A 90 -4.85 -6.82 -17.90
C ILE A 90 -6.32 -6.42 -18.07
N ARG A 91 -7.24 -7.33 -17.74
CA ARG A 91 -8.70 -7.11 -17.77
C ARG A 91 -9.33 -6.89 -16.39
N SER A 92 -8.52 -6.89 -15.34
CA SER A 92 -8.97 -6.73 -13.95
C SER A 92 -9.39 -5.28 -13.68
N SER A 93 -10.61 -4.92 -14.04
CA SER A 93 -11.23 -3.62 -13.76
C SER A 93 -11.82 -3.56 -12.33
N TYR A 94 -11.06 -4.05 -11.35
CA TYR A 94 -11.41 -4.10 -9.94
C TYR A 94 -10.16 -3.91 -9.06
N LEU A 95 -10.36 -3.54 -7.79
CA LEU A 95 -9.26 -3.29 -6.86
C LEU A 95 -8.47 -4.56 -6.55
N ILE A 96 -7.18 -4.42 -6.25
CA ILE A 96 -6.36 -5.54 -5.77
C ILE A 96 -6.84 -5.92 -4.36
N SER A 97 -7.26 -7.18 -4.19
CA SER A 97 -7.70 -7.74 -2.91
C SER A 97 -6.57 -8.43 -2.14
N GLN A 98 -5.64 -9.07 -2.86
CA GLN A 98 -4.43 -9.68 -2.33
C GLN A 98 -3.24 -9.26 -3.20
N ALA A 99 -2.13 -8.83 -2.59
CA ALA A 99 -0.99 -8.23 -3.27
C ALA A 99 0.32 -8.98 -2.96
N ASP A 100 1.20 -9.03 -3.95
CA ASP A 100 2.57 -9.55 -3.81
C ASP A 100 3.48 -8.58 -3.06
N PHE A 101 3.16 -7.27 -3.14
CA PHE A 101 3.87 -6.20 -2.47
C PHE A 101 2.88 -5.22 -1.82
N VAL A 102 3.12 -4.86 -0.56
CA VAL A 102 2.40 -3.79 0.14
C VAL A 102 3.41 -2.80 0.73
N GLY A 103 3.37 -1.56 0.27
CA GLY A 103 4.18 -0.45 0.78
C GLY A 103 3.37 0.48 1.69
N CYS A 104 3.81 0.64 2.93
CA CYS A 104 3.29 1.60 3.90
C CYS A 104 4.22 2.80 3.98
N HIS A 105 3.83 3.94 3.41
CA HIS A 105 4.71 5.11 3.32
C HIS A 105 4.60 6.03 4.54
N GLN A 106 3.62 5.78 5.41
CA GLN A 106 3.35 6.57 6.62
C GLN A 106 3.10 5.62 7.79
N LEU A 107 3.99 5.64 8.79
CA LEU A 107 3.94 4.70 9.91
C LEU A 107 2.56 4.66 10.60
N GLN A 108 1.93 5.82 10.83
CA GLN A 108 0.65 5.93 11.52
C GLN A 108 -0.52 5.19 10.85
N PHE A 109 -0.36 4.76 9.60
CA PHE A 109 -1.39 3.97 8.92
C PHE A 109 -1.49 2.53 9.42
N ILE A 110 -0.43 2.01 10.04
CA ILE A 110 -0.41 0.65 10.61
C ILE A 110 -1.43 0.50 11.76
N ASP A 111 -1.67 1.61 12.46
CA ASP A 111 -2.60 1.74 13.58
C ASP A 111 -4.06 1.91 13.15
N LYS A 112 -4.33 2.04 11.84
CA LYS A 112 -5.71 2.31 11.35
C LYS A 112 -6.18 1.37 10.26
N TYR A 113 -5.31 1.02 9.32
CA TYR A 113 -5.73 0.37 8.10
C TYR A 113 -5.26 -1.08 8.03
N GLN A 114 -6.18 -1.94 7.60
CA GLN A 114 -5.91 -3.36 7.37
C GLN A 114 -5.16 -3.56 6.04
N MET A 115 -3.89 -3.15 6.00
CA MET A 115 -3.06 -3.25 4.79
C MET A 115 -2.28 -4.56 4.68
N VAL A 116 -1.83 -5.11 5.81
CA VAL A 116 -1.03 -6.34 5.84
C VAL A 116 -1.91 -7.56 5.57
N GLU A 117 -3.18 -7.46 5.91
CA GLU A 117 -4.25 -8.41 5.66
C GLU A 117 -4.46 -8.62 4.14
N ARG A 118 -4.10 -7.61 3.33
CA ARG A 118 -4.10 -7.69 1.86
C ARG A 118 -2.83 -8.30 1.27
N LEU A 119 -1.87 -8.73 2.08
CA LEU A 119 -0.66 -9.37 1.59
C LEU A 119 -0.94 -10.83 1.23
N LYS A 120 -0.44 -11.28 0.09
CA LYS A 120 -0.38 -12.71 -0.27
C LYS A 120 0.58 -13.44 0.68
N PRO A 121 0.40 -14.75 0.93
CA PRO A 121 1.41 -15.54 1.62
C PRO A 121 2.79 -15.43 0.94
N GLY A 122 3.86 -15.16 1.70
CA GLY A 122 5.21 -14.92 1.19
C GLY A 122 5.45 -13.55 0.56
N GLY A 123 4.43 -12.68 0.54
CA GLY A 123 4.50 -11.34 -0.02
C GLY A 123 5.48 -10.43 0.73
N ILE A 124 5.83 -9.31 0.09
CA ILE A 124 6.72 -8.29 0.64
C ILE A 124 5.89 -7.21 1.33
N PHE A 125 6.18 -6.96 2.60
CA PHE A 125 5.69 -5.78 3.30
C PHE A 125 6.84 -4.80 3.52
N LEU A 126 6.71 -3.58 2.99
CA LEU A 126 7.68 -2.49 3.18
C LEU A 126 7.06 -1.41 4.07
N LEU A 127 7.72 -1.08 5.18
CA LEU A 127 7.30 -0.02 6.09
C LEU A 127 8.32 1.13 6.11
N ASN A 128 7.84 2.35 5.83
CA ASN A 128 8.61 3.56 6.12
C ASN A 128 8.50 3.90 7.61
N THR A 129 9.61 3.85 8.33
CA THR A 129 9.64 4.02 9.78
C THR A 129 10.93 4.70 10.23
N PRO A 130 10.91 5.54 11.28
CA PRO A 130 12.14 6.07 11.87
C PRO A 130 12.94 5.01 12.65
N TYR A 131 12.30 3.90 13.01
CA TYR A 131 12.81 2.89 13.93
C TYR A 131 13.66 1.84 13.21
N GLY A 132 14.66 1.31 13.93
CA GLY A 132 15.54 0.25 13.44
C GLY A 132 14.91 -1.15 13.45
N ALA A 133 15.58 -2.12 12.81
CA ALA A 133 15.07 -3.49 12.69
C ALA A 133 14.95 -4.21 14.05
N GLU A 134 15.76 -3.81 15.03
CA GLU A 134 15.76 -4.39 16.38
C GLU A 134 14.56 -3.95 17.23
N GLU A 135 14.01 -2.76 16.98
CA GLU A 135 12.93 -2.17 17.79
C GLU A 135 11.59 -2.09 17.07
N VAL A 136 11.55 -2.18 15.74
CA VAL A 136 10.30 -2.00 14.99
C VAL A 136 9.27 -3.08 15.30
N TRP A 137 9.70 -4.31 15.59
CA TRP A 137 8.79 -5.43 15.83
C TRP A 137 7.85 -5.15 17.01
N SER A 138 8.38 -4.83 18.19
CA SER A 138 7.60 -4.54 19.42
C SER A 138 6.78 -3.25 19.34
N ARG A 139 6.99 -2.43 18.31
CA ARG A 139 6.19 -1.23 18.04
C ARG A 139 5.00 -1.48 17.13
N LEU A 140 4.98 -2.60 16.41
CA LEU A 140 3.85 -2.99 15.58
C LEU A 140 2.67 -3.43 16.47
N PRO A 141 1.43 -3.13 16.07
CA PRO A 141 0.25 -3.71 16.71
C PRO A 141 0.30 -5.24 16.72
N GLN A 142 -0.19 -5.87 17.78
CA GLN A 142 -0.20 -7.34 17.92
C GLN A 142 -0.90 -8.02 16.73
N GLU A 143 -1.99 -7.43 16.23
CA GLU A 143 -2.75 -7.93 15.07
C GLU A 143 -1.91 -7.91 13.79
N VAL A 144 -1.06 -6.90 13.64
CA VAL A 144 -0.15 -6.76 12.50
C VAL A 144 0.96 -7.80 12.59
N GLN A 145 1.56 -7.99 13.76
CA GLN A 145 2.56 -9.05 13.98
C GLN A 145 1.99 -10.44 13.68
N ALA A 146 0.79 -10.72 14.19
CA ALA A 146 0.09 -11.98 13.96
C ALA A 146 -0.18 -12.20 12.46
N THR A 147 -0.60 -11.15 11.74
CA THR A 147 -0.86 -11.23 10.29
C THR A 147 0.42 -11.44 9.50
N LEU A 148 1.52 -10.74 9.82
CA LEU A 148 2.83 -10.96 9.17
C LEU A 148 3.30 -12.40 9.34
N ASN A 149 3.14 -12.96 10.55
CA ASN A 149 3.45 -14.36 10.84
C ASN A 149 2.57 -15.33 10.04
N GLN A 150 1.25 -15.13 10.05
CA GLN A 150 0.30 -15.97 9.32
C GLN A 150 0.61 -15.98 7.82
N LYS A 151 0.96 -14.82 7.25
CA LYS A 151 1.29 -14.67 5.85
C LYS A 151 2.73 -15.11 5.53
N LYS A 152 3.56 -15.43 6.52
CA LYS A 152 5.01 -15.67 6.31
C LYS A 152 5.63 -14.54 5.50
N ALA A 153 5.29 -13.30 5.87
CA ALA A 153 5.66 -12.11 5.13
C ALA A 153 7.17 -11.90 5.11
N ARG A 154 7.69 -11.37 4.00
CA ARG A 154 9.05 -10.81 3.94
C ARG A 154 8.96 -9.34 4.33
N PHE A 155 9.34 -9.04 5.57
CA PHE A 155 9.16 -7.72 6.16
C PHE A 155 10.43 -6.88 6.02
N TYR A 156 10.32 -5.72 5.38
CA TYR A 156 11.40 -4.75 5.21
C TYR A 156 11.02 -3.39 5.76
N ILE A 157 12.04 -2.67 6.23
CA ILE A 157 11.91 -1.29 6.69
C ILE A 157 12.88 -0.37 5.98
N VAL A 158 12.52 0.91 5.94
CA VAL A 158 13.41 2.00 5.52
C VAL A 158 13.06 3.27 6.28
N ASN A 159 14.05 4.09 6.61
CA ASN A 159 13.82 5.44 7.13
C ASN A 159 13.92 6.47 6.00
N ALA A 160 12.86 6.56 5.19
CA ALA A 160 12.88 7.41 4.01
C ALA A 160 12.93 8.90 4.36
N ALA A 161 12.38 9.30 5.51
CA ALA A 161 12.44 10.68 5.99
C ALA A 161 13.89 11.08 6.36
N LYS A 162 14.67 10.18 6.96
CA LYS A 162 16.10 10.41 7.23
C LYS A 162 16.88 10.61 5.93
N ILE A 163 16.74 9.68 4.97
CA ILE A 163 17.43 9.75 3.68
C ILE A 163 17.05 11.03 2.92
N ALA A 164 15.76 11.39 2.88
CA ALA A 164 15.31 12.61 2.23
C ALA A 164 15.94 13.88 2.84
N ARG A 165 16.14 13.91 4.17
CA ARG A 165 16.84 15.03 4.83
C ARG A 165 18.33 15.06 4.51
N GLU A 166 19.01 13.92 4.57
CA GLU A 166 20.44 13.80 4.26
C GLU A 166 20.75 14.20 2.81
N CYS A 167 19.84 13.90 1.87
CA CYS A 167 19.94 14.32 0.47
C CYS A 167 19.35 15.71 0.18
N SER A 168 18.95 16.49 1.20
CA SER A 168 18.35 17.82 1.02
C SER A 168 17.13 17.84 0.07
N LEU A 169 16.26 16.82 0.16
CA LEU A 169 14.99 16.68 -0.57
C LEU A 169 13.76 17.11 0.26
N GLY A 170 13.98 17.56 1.51
CA GLY A 170 12.92 17.96 2.43
C GLY A 170 12.10 16.75 2.91
N ALA A 171 10.78 16.86 2.88
CA ALA A 171 9.86 15.80 3.32
C ALA A 171 9.50 14.79 2.20
N ARG A 172 10.18 14.84 1.04
CA ARG A 172 9.84 14.02 -0.13
C ARG A 172 10.49 12.65 -0.04
N ILE A 173 9.71 11.67 0.41
CA ILE A 173 10.14 10.27 0.53
C ILE A 173 9.96 9.46 -0.76
N ASN A 174 9.29 10.03 -1.76
CA ASN A 174 8.85 9.32 -2.96
C ASN A 174 9.99 8.63 -3.73
N THR A 175 11.13 9.29 -3.94
CA THR A 175 12.31 8.72 -4.63
C THR A 175 12.87 7.50 -3.88
N VAL A 176 12.94 7.57 -2.55
CA VAL A 176 13.42 6.47 -1.69
C VAL A 176 12.45 5.28 -1.76
N MET A 177 11.16 5.53 -1.57
CA MET A 177 10.14 4.46 -1.61
C MET A 177 10.04 3.83 -3.00
N GLN A 178 10.27 4.62 -4.05
CA GLN A 178 10.30 4.13 -5.43
C GLN A 178 11.47 3.16 -5.66
N MET A 179 12.68 3.54 -5.24
CA MET A 179 13.84 2.65 -5.31
C MET A 179 13.62 1.37 -4.52
N ALA A 180 13.06 1.48 -3.31
CA ALA A 180 12.80 0.34 -2.45
C ALA A 180 11.83 -0.65 -3.10
N PHE A 181 10.76 -0.17 -3.74
CA PHE A 181 9.84 -1.02 -4.49
C PHE A 181 10.55 -1.81 -5.61
N PHE A 182 11.32 -1.13 -6.46
CA PHE A 182 12.01 -1.82 -7.56
C PHE A 182 13.08 -2.79 -7.04
N HIS A 183 13.83 -2.40 -6.02
CA HIS A 183 14.85 -3.25 -5.41
C HIS A 183 14.26 -4.50 -4.76
N LEU A 184 13.15 -4.39 -4.03
CA LEU A 184 12.57 -5.55 -3.34
C LEU A 184 11.78 -6.47 -4.28
N THR A 185 11.07 -5.91 -5.26
CA THR A 185 10.27 -6.72 -6.19
C THR A 185 11.10 -7.38 -7.29
N GLN A 186 12.29 -6.83 -7.59
CA GLN A 186 13.14 -7.30 -8.69
C GLN A 186 12.36 -7.42 -10.01
N ILE A 187 11.35 -6.57 -10.19
CA ILE A 187 10.49 -6.58 -11.38
C ILE A 187 11.27 -6.17 -12.63
N LEU A 188 12.34 -5.39 -12.46
CA LEU A 188 13.33 -5.11 -13.49
C LEU A 188 14.61 -5.89 -13.19
N PRO A 189 15.30 -6.43 -14.21
CA PRO A 189 16.49 -7.25 -14.01
C PRO A 189 17.72 -6.42 -13.59
N GLY A 190 18.43 -6.89 -12.57
CA GLY A 190 19.74 -6.35 -12.15
C GLY A 190 19.71 -4.86 -11.80
N ASP A 191 20.74 -4.12 -12.22
CA ASP A 191 20.84 -2.67 -11.98
C ASP A 191 19.97 -1.81 -12.93
N SER A 192 19.16 -2.43 -13.79
CA SER A 192 18.26 -1.70 -14.72
C SER A 192 17.34 -0.74 -13.98
N ALA A 193 16.84 -1.13 -12.80
CA ALA A 193 15.98 -0.27 -12.00
C ALA A 193 16.64 1.06 -11.63
N LEU A 194 17.91 1.03 -11.21
CA LEU A 194 18.64 2.24 -10.82
C LEU A 194 18.81 3.17 -12.02
N ALA A 195 19.25 2.63 -13.17
CA ALA A 195 19.46 3.40 -14.38
C ALA A 195 18.16 4.04 -14.90
N GLU A 196 17.06 3.29 -14.93
CA GLU A 196 15.75 3.78 -15.36
C GLU A 196 15.22 4.89 -14.45
N LEU A 197 15.37 4.72 -13.13
CA LEU A 197 14.99 5.75 -12.16
C LEU A 197 15.85 7.00 -12.33
N GLN A 198 17.16 6.85 -12.51
CA GLN A 198 18.08 7.97 -12.74
C GLN A 198 17.69 8.74 -14.02
N GLY A 199 17.39 8.05 -15.12
CA GLY A 199 16.93 8.64 -16.36
C GLY A 199 15.58 9.35 -16.22
N ALA A 200 14.63 8.74 -15.52
CA ALA A 200 13.31 9.34 -15.26
C ALA A 200 13.41 10.62 -14.41
N ILE A 201 14.30 10.64 -13.41
CA ILE A 201 14.59 11.82 -12.58
C ILE A 201 15.21 12.93 -13.43
N ALA A 202 16.24 12.62 -14.23
CA ALA A 202 16.88 13.59 -15.10
C ALA A 202 15.87 14.24 -16.06
N LYS A 203 15.01 13.44 -16.70
CA LYS A 203 13.95 13.95 -17.58
C LYS A 203 12.94 14.83 -16.86
N SER A 204 12.61 14.51 -15.61
CA SER A 204 11.57 15.21 -14.84
C SER A 204 12.08 16.50 -14.19
N TYR A 205 13.37 16.58 -13.87
CA TYR A 205 13.93 17.64 -13.04
C TYR A 205 15.11 18.40 -13.66
N SER A 206 15.57 18.06 -14.87
CA SER A 206 16.64 18.79 -15.56
C SER A 206 16.35 20.30 -15.66
N SER A 207 15.10 20.68 -15.91
CA SER A 207 14.67 22.09 -15.95
C SER A 207 14.71 22.81 -14.60
N LYS A 208 14.84 22.08 -13.49
CA LYS A 208 14.91 22.62 -12.12
C LYS A 208 16.34 22.71 -11.58
N GLY A 209 17.34 22.32 -12.38
CA GLY A 209 18.75 22.38 -12.02
C GLY A 209 19.38 21.01 -11.75
N GLN A 210 20.66 20.89 -12.14
CA GLN A 210 21.44 19.66 -12.05
C GLN A 210 21.63 19.19 -10.60
N GLU A 211 21.77 20.12 -9.66
CA GLU A 211 21.91 19.81 -8.24
C GLU A 211 20.72 19.01 -7.68
N LEU A 212 19.48 19.34 -8.10
CA LEU A 212 18.30 18.60 -7.68
C LEU A 212 18.29 17.16 -8.24
N VAL A 213 18.78 16.98 -9.46
CA VAL A 213 18.90 15.66 -10.10
C VAL A 213 19.89 14.80 -9.33
N GLU A 214 21.08 15.34 -9.02
CA GLU A 214 22.14 14.65 -8.27
C GLU A 214 21.70 14.26 -6.86
N ARG A 215 21.01 15.16 -6.14
CA ARG A 215 20.42 14.86 -4.82
C ARG A 215 19.43 13.69 -4.87
N ASN A 216 18.62 13.60 -5.92
CA ASN A 216 17.71 12.47 -6.09
C ASN A 216 18.46 11.17 -6.43
N TRP A 217 19.51 11.24 -7.25
CA TRP A 217 20.35 10.07 -7.53
C TRP A 217 21.07 9.56 -6.30
N GLN A 218 21.57 10.45 -5.44
CA GLN A 218 22.13 10.09 -4.14
C GLN A 218 21.08 9.39 -3.26
N ALA A 219 19.84 9.90 -3.23
CA ALA A 219 18.76 9.27 -2.47
C ALA A 219 18.42 7.87 -2.99
N LEU A 220 18.50 7.62 -4.31
CA LEU A 220 18.35 6.27 -4.86
C LEU A 220 19.44 5.32 -4.36
N ALA A 221 20.70 5.75 -4.40
CA ALA A 221 21.82 4.94 -3.94
C ALA A 221 21.69 4.58 -2.45
N LEU A 222 21.44 5.58 -1.61
CA LEU A 222 21.24 5.38 -0.16
C LEU A 222 20.02 4.51 0.15
N ALA A 223 18.92 4.67 -0.59
CA ALA A 223 17.74 3.83 -0.42
C ALA A 223 18.04 2.34 -0.61
N ARG A 224 18.86 2.01 -1.63
CA ARG A 224 19.26 0.62 -1.91
C ARG A 224 20.07 0.02 -0.76
N GLU A 225 20.93 0.82 -0.12
CA GLU A 225 21.81 0.38 0.96
C GLU A 225 21.11 0.38 2.33
N SER A 226 20.06 1.18 2.50
CA SER A 226 19.40 1.40 3.79
C SER A 226 18.20 0.48 4.06
N LEU A 227 17.86 -0.40 3.11
CA LEU A 227 16.80 -1.38 3.32
C LEU A 227 17.26 -2.44 4.32
N ALA A 228 16.49 -2.60 5.38
CA ALA A 228 16.74 -3.65 6.37
C ALA A 228 15.59 -4.66 6.36
N GLU A 229 15.95 -5.94 6.26
CA GLU A 229 15.02 -7.03 6.53
C GLU A 229 14.81 -7.15 8.03
N VAL A 230 13.55 -7.35 8.44
CA VAL A 230 13.17 -7.55 9.83
C VAL A 230 12.72 -9.01 9.96
N PRO A 231 13.45 -9.84 10.72
CA PRO A 231 13.04 -11.22 10.92
C PRO A 231 11.69 -11.24 11.65
N LEU A 232 10.81 -12.14 11.21
CA LEU A 232 9.55 -12.39 11.91
C LEU A 232 9.84 -12.97 13.29
N GLN A 233 9.11 -12.51 14.31
CA GLN A 233 9.26 -13.00 15.69
C GLN A 233 7.90 -13.46 16.22
N GLN A 234 7.87 -14.01 17.43
CA GLN A 234 6.59 -14.28 18.10
C GLN A 234 5.84 -12.98 18.36
N VAL A 235 4.52 -13.08 18.50
CA VAL A 235 3.71 -11.93 18.88
C VAL A 235 4.16 -11.46 20.27
N ASP A 236 4.61 -10.22 20.38
CA ASP A 236 5.00 -9.61 21.64
C ASP A 236 3.74 -9.16 22.39
N ALA A 237 3.47 -9.79 23.53
CA ALA A 237 2.32 -9.48 24.36
C ALA A 237 2.35 -8.06 24.95
N ASN A 238 3.52 -7.40 24.97
CA ASN A 238 3.68 -6.02 25.42
C ASN A 238 3.48 -5.00 24.30
N SER A 239 3.41 -5.44 23.04
CA SER A 239 3.07 -4.56 21.93
C SER A 239 1.66 -3.98 22.10
N PRO A 240 1.40 -2.77 21.58
CA PRO A 240 0.05 -2.23 21.59
C PRO A 240 -0.89 -3.10 20.75
N ASN A 241 -2.18 -3.06 21.07
CA ASN A 241 -3.21 -3.42 20.09
C ASN A 241 -3.47 -2.23 19.18
N ARG A 242 -4.09 -2.46 18.02
CA ARG A 242 -4.49 -1.36 17.14
C ARG A 242 -5.45 -0.44 17.92
N PRO A 243 -5.18 0.88 18.01
CA PRO A 243 -6.04 1.79 18.77
C PRO A 243 -7.42 1.90 18.12
N PRO A 244 -8.47 2.22 18.90
CA PRO A 244 -9.79 2.46 18.35
C PRO A 244 -9.75 3.67 17.40
N VAL A 245 -10.46 3.57 16.26
CA VAL A 245 -10.44 4.59 15.21
C VAL A 245 -11.10 5.90 15.67
N VAL A 246 -12.05 5.80 16.60
CA VAL A 246 -12.75 6.90 17.25
C VAL A 246 -12.71 6.70 18.77
N SER A 247 -13.00 7.75 19.53
CA SER A 247 -13.05 7.66 21.00
C SER A 247 -14.14 6.70 21.49
N ASP A 248 -13.87 5.96 22.57
CA ASP A 248 -14.85 5.11 23.24
C ASP A 248 -16.03 5.90 23.84
N ALA A 249 -15.82 7.20 24.11
CA ALA A 249 -16.87 8.11 24.55
C ALA A 249 -17.77 8.62 23.41
N ALA A 250 -17.47 8.27 22.15
CA ALA A 250 -18.28 8.70 21.02
C ALA A 250 -19.67 8.02 21.01
N PRO A 251 -20.69 8.64 20.38
CA PRO A 251 -22.01 8.03 20.20
C PRO A 251 -21.92 6.69 19.46
N ASP A 252 -22.89 5.79 19.69
CA ASP A 252 -22.86 4.45 19.13
C ASP A 252 -22.77 4.43 17.60
N PHE A 253 -23.53 5.29 16.91
CA PHE A 253 -23.45 5.43 15.45
C PHE A 253 -22.03 5.81 14.97
N VAL A 254 -21.32 6.62 15.76
CA VAL A 254 -19.94 7.02 15.43
C VAL A 254 -18.98 5.83 15.61
N LYS A 255 -19.16 5.04 16.68
CA LYS A 255 -18.34 3.85 16.96
C LYS A 255 -18.58 2.71 15.99
N THR A 256 -19.80 2.52 15.49
CA THR A 256 -20.15 1.39 14.62
C THR A 256 -20.06 1.72 13.15
N VAL A 257 -20.66 2.83 12.71
CA VAL A 257 -20.77 3.19 11.29
C VAL A 257 -19.59 4.07 10.86
N THR A 258 -19.39 5.19 11.56
CA THR A 258 -18.36 6.17 11.16
C THR A 258 -16.96 5.60 11.31
N ALA A 259 -16.68 4.88 12.40
CA ALA A 259 -15.38 4.24 12.63
C ALA A 259 -15.06 3.20 11.54
N ALA A 260 -16.02 2.37 11.13
CA ALA A 260 -15.84 1.40 10.06
C ALA A 260 -15.50 2.08 8.72
N MET A 261 -16.23 3.13 8.36
CA MET A 261 -15.93 3.93 7.16
C MET A 261 -14.53 4.55 7.23
N LEU A 262 -14.15 5.14 8.37
CA LEU A 262 -12.83 5.74 8.59
C LEU A 262 -11.68 4.72 8.56
N ALA A 263 -11.94 3.46 8.94
CA ALA A 263 -11.01 2.34 8.86
C ALA A 263 -10.87 1.77 7.43
N GLY A 264 -11.66 2.26 6.47
CA GLY A 264 -11.71 1.72 5.11
C GLY A 264 -12.53 0.43 5.00
N LEU A 265 -13.44 0.18 5.95
CA LEU A 265 -14.32 -0.98 6.03
C LEU A 265 -15.79 -0.61 5.77
N GLY A 266 -16.04 0.51 5.10
CA GLY A 266 -17.39 1.00 4.82
C GLY A 266 -18.24 0.03 3.99
N ASP A 267 -17.64 -0.68 3.04
CA ASP A 267 -18.35 -1.68 2.20
C ASP A 267 -18.86 -2.90 2.99
N ALA A 268 -18.36 -3.12 4.21
CA ALA A 268 -18.82 -4.20 5.09
C ALA A 268 -20.08 -3.83 5.89
N LEU A 269 -20.51 -2.56 5.86
CA LEU A 269 -21.70 -2.12 6.57
C LEU A 269 -22.96 -2.61 5.85
N PRO A 270 -23.91 -3.26 6.56
CA PRO A 270 -25.17 -3.68 5.97
C PRO A 270 -26.10 -2.49 5.70
N VAL A 271 -27.13 -2.71 4.89
CA VAL A 271 -28.15 -1.68 4.58
C VAL A 271 -28.78 -1.15 5.86
N SER A 272 -29.05 -2.00 6.85
CA SER A 272 -29.61 -1.59 8.15
C SER A 272 -28.71 -0.66 8.99
N ALA A 273 -27.42 -0.54 8.66
CA ALA A 273 -26.50 0.36 9.37
C ALA A 273 -26.73 1.84 9.03
N LEU A 274 -27.47 2.13 7.96
CA LEU A 274 -27.78 3.49 7.52
C LEU A 274 -29.21 3.86 7.91
N PRO A 275 -29.47 5.13 8.27
CA PRO A 275 -30.83 5.60 8.52
C PRO A 275 -31.68 5.50 7.24
N PRO A 276 -32.99 5.27 7.37
CA PRO A 276 -33.93 5.13 6.25
C PRO A 276 -34.17 6.44 5.48
#